data_AF-A0A2V9T086-F1
#
_entry.id   AF-A0A2V9T086-F1
#
_cell.length_a   1.000
_cell.length_b   1.000
_cell.length_c   1.000
_cell.angle_alpha   90.00
_cell.angle_beta   90.00
_cell.angle_gamma   90.00
#
_symmetry.space_group_name_H-M   'P 1'
#
loop_
_entity.id
_entity.type
_entity.pdbx_description
1 polymer ?
#
loop_
_entity_poly.entity_id
_entity_poly.type
_entity_poly.pdbx_seq_one_letter_code
_entity_poly.pdbx_strand_id
1 'polypeptide(L)' 'MNVTLSIDDQVIQEARRRAEAMGTSVNQLVREYLEQLAGKTDPHADAAEFERLSRAAQGNSRGWKFNREELHERR' A
#
# COMPACT_ATOMS: atom_id res chain seq x y z
N MET A 1 16.06 -4.76 16.97
CA MET A 1 16.59 -3.53 17.61
C MET A 1 15.40 -2.64 17.95
N ASN A 2 15.42 -1.94 19.09
CA ASN A 2 14.32 -1.06 19.50
C ASN A 2 14.63 0.38 19.09
N VAL A 3 13.62 1.11 18.60
CA VAL A 3 13.72 2.52 18.19
C VAL A 3 12.73 3.33 19.00
N THR A 4 13.17 4.45 19.57
CA THR A 4 12.30 5.43 20.23
C THR A 4 12.19 6.64 19.31
N LEU A 5 10.95 7.03 18.99
CA LEU A 5 10.65 8.19 18.14
C LEU A 5 9.84 9.21 18.94
N SER A 6 10.25 10.48 18.86
CA SER A 6 9.43 11.61 19.30
C SER A 6 8.61 12.10 18.12
N ILE A 7 7.28 12.10 18.28
CA ILE A 7 6.32 12.46 17.23
C ILE A 7 5.24 13.33 17.90
N ASP A 8 4.68 14.26 17.15
CA ASP A 8 3.53 15.07 17.59
C ASP A 8 2.34 14.18 18.00
N ASP A 9 1.68 14.56 19.11
CA ASP A 9 0.58 13.80 19.70
C ASP A 9 -0.64 13.67 18.77
N GLN A 10 -0.92 14.68 17.95
CA GLN A 10 -2.03 14.62 17.00
C GLN A 10 -1.73 13.63 15.87
N VAL A 11 -0.47 13.60 15.43
CA VAL A 11 -0.01 12.70 14.37
C VAL A 11 -0.08 11.24 14.83
N ILE A 12 0.38 10.93 16.05
CA ILE A 12 0.36 9.54 16.54
C ILE A 12 -1.06 9.04 16.82
N GLN A 13 -1.97 9.91 17.24
CA GLN A 13 -3.39 9.56 17.41
C GLN A 13 -4.05 9.21 16.07
N GLU A 14 -3.83 10.03 15.05
CA GLU A 14 -4.38 9.77 13.72
C GLU A 14 -3.78 8.52 13.08
N ALA A 15 -2.47 8.31 13.24
CA ALA A 15 -1.80 7.09 12.79
C ALA A 15 -2.39 5.84 13.43
N ARG A 16 -2.71 5.86 14.74
CA ARG A 16 -3.37 4.72 15.42
C ARG A 16 -4.74 4.45 14.85
N ARG A 17 -5.59 5.47 14.69
CA ARG A 17 -6.93 5.30 14.10
C ARG A 17 -6.86 4.64 12.72
N ARG A 18 -5.93 5.08 11.87
CA ARG A 18 -5.76 4.51 10.53
C ARG A 18 -5.24 3.08 10.58
N ALA A 19 -4.25 2.80 11.45
CA ALA A 19 -3.72 1.46 11.63
C ALA A 19 -4.82 0.48 12.08
N GLU A 20 -5.66 0.88 13.04
CA GLU A 20 -6.80 0.09 13.50
C GLU A 20 -7.82 -0.17 12.38
N ALA A 21 -8.15 0.85 11.58
CA ALA A 21 -9.03 0.68 10.42
C ALA A 21 -8.46 -0.28 9.36
N MET A 22 -7.13 -0.38 9.27
CA MET A 22 -6.41 -1.33 8.42
C MET A 22 -6.19 -2.71 9.07
N GLY A 23 -6.63 -2.92 10.32
CA GLY A 23 -6.42 -4.16 11.06
C GLY A 23 -4.96 -4.40 11.49
N THR A 24 -4.17 -3.33 11.62
CA THR A 24 -2.74 -3.38 11.97
C THR A 24 -2.41 -2.44 13.13
N SER A 25 -1.13 -2.28 13.46
CA SER A 25 -0.66 -1.34 14.49
C SER A 25 0.37 -0.36 13.93
N VAL A 26 0.51 0.81 14.57
CA VAL A 26 1.53 1.80 14.17
C VAL A 26 2.93 1.20 14.19
N ASN A 27 3.25 0.38 15.19
CA ASN A 27 4.57 -0.28 15.26
C ASN A 27 4.80 -1.25 14.10
N GLN A 28 3.74 -1.93 13.64
CA GLN A 28 3.82 -2.82 12.48
C GLN A 28 4.07 -2.02 11.20
N LEU A 29 3.34 -0.92 11.01
CA LEU A 29 3.55 -0.01 9.88
C LEU A 29 4.95 0.60 9.85
N VAL A 30 5.48 1.02 11.01
CA VAL A 30 6.86 1.53 11.13
C VAL A 30 7.88 0.46 10.76
N ARG A 31 7.67 -0.79 11.18
CA ARG A 31 8.54 -1.91 10.84
C ARG A 31 8.54 -2.18 9.33
N GLU A 32 7.37 -2.30 8.74
CA GLU A 32 7.21 -2.53 7.29
C GLU A 32 7.87 -1.42 6.47
N TYR A 33 7.66 -0.16 6.87
CA TYR A 33 8.29 0.98 6.21
C TYR A 33 9.82 0.93 6.31
N LEU A 34 10.37 0.61 7.48
CA LEU A 34 11.82 0.49 7.65
C LEU A 34 12.40 -0.70 6.86
N GLU A 35 11.67 -1.81 6.75
CA GLU A 35 12.07 -2.97 5.95
C GLU A 35 12.07 -2.66 4.45
N GLN A 36 11.05 -1.96 3.96
CA GLN A 36 11.00 -1.44 2.59
C GLN A 36 12.14 -0.45 2.33
N LEU A 37 12.34 0.51 3.23
CA LEU A 37 13.37 1.53 3.12
C LEU A 37 14.79 0.93 3.15
N ALA A 38 15.01 -0.08 3.98
CA ALA A 38 16.28 -0.80 4.06
C ALA A 38 16.56 -1.72 2.86
N GLY A 39 15.66 -1.78 1.87
CA GLY A 39 15.91 -2.44 0.59
C GLY A 39 15.49 -3.91 0.51
N LYS A 40 14.45 -4.33 1.25
CA LYS A 40 13.88 -5.68 1.08
C LYS A 40 12.86 -5.81 -0.07
N THR A 41 12.55 -4.75 -0.79
CA THR A 41 11.83 -4.89 -2.06
C THR A 41 12.85 -5.18 -3.15
N ASP A 42 13.11 -6.47 -3.36
CA ASP A 42 13.73 -6.92 -4.60
C ASP A 42 12.71 -6.64 -5.72
N PRO A 43 12.97 -5.70 -6.64
CA PRO A 43 12.01 -5.37 -7.69
C PRO A 43 11.63 -6.58 -8.56
N HIS A 44 12.51 -7.59 -8.64
CA HIS A 44 12.20 -8.84 -9.32
C HIS A 44 11.23 -9.71 -8.51
N ALA A 45 11.37 -9.76 -7.19
CA ALA A 45 10.42 -10.44 -6.32
C ALA A 45 9.04 -9.77 -6.36
N ASP A 46 9.00 -8.43 -6.33
CA ASP A 46 7.76 -7.66 -6.43
C ASP A 46 7.06 -7.89 -7.78
N ALA A 47 7.83 -7.89 -8.88
CA ALA A 47 7.31 -8.18 -10.21
C ALA A 47 6.77 -9.62 -10.32
N ALA A 48 7.47 -10.59 -9.75
CA ALA A 48 7.03 -11.98 -9.72
C ALA A 48 5.75 -12.17 -8.88
N GLU A 49 5.64 -11.48 -7.75
CA GLU A 49 4.42 -11.50 -6.94
C GLU A 49 3.25 -10.83 -7.66
N PHE A 50 3.47 -9.69 -8.31
CA PHE A 50 2.48 -9.03 -9.15
C PHE A 50 1.97 -9.96 -10.26
N GLU A 51 2.86 -10.66 -10.96
CA GLU A 51 2.48 -11.61 -12.00
C GLU A 51 1.65 -12.76 -11.42
N ARG A 52 2.08 -13.34 -10.29
CA ARG A 52 1.38 -14.42 -9.61
C ARG A 52 -0.04 -14.02 -9.22
N LEU A 53 -0.21 -12.84 -8.60
CA LEU A 53 -1.50 -12.31 -8.18
C LEU A 53 -2.40 -12.01 -9.39
N SER A 54 -1.83 -11.41 -10.44
CA SER A 54 -2.55 -11.11 -11.68
C SER A 54 -3.06 -12.37 -12.39
N ARG A 55 -2.30 -13.47 -12.34
CA ARG A 55 -2.74 -14.77 -12.87
C ARG A 55 -3.78 -15.47 -11.99
N ALA A 56 -3.69 -15.29 -10.68
CA ALA A 56 -4.62 -15.91 -9.72
C ALA A 56 -5.98 -15.20 -9.67
N ALA A 57 -6.03 -13.90 -9.93
CA ALA A 57 -7.25 -13.13 -9.96
C ALA A 57 -7.99 -13.30 -11.29
N GLN A 58 -9.30 -13.59 -11.25
CA GLN A 58 -10.13 -13.59 -12.47
C GLN A 58 -10.39 -12.19 -13.03
N GLY A 59 -10.20 -11.13 -12.22
CA GLY A 59 -10.59 -9.76 -12.55
C GLY A 59 -12.10 -9.59 -12.67
N ASN A 60 -12.62 -8.41 -12.33
CA ASN A 60 -14.02 -8.07 -12.57
C ASN A 60 -14.15 -6.57 -12.83
N SER A 61 -14.20 -6.18 -14.11
CA SER A 61 -14.38 -4.78 -14.50
C SER A 61 -15.81 -4.27 -14.26
N ARG A 62 -16.73 -5.13 -13.80
CA ARG A 62 -18.15 -4.81 -13.58
C ARG A 62 -18.80 -4.18 -14.81
N GLY A 63 -18.41 -4.67 -16.00
CA GLY A 63 -18.91 -4.16 -17.28
C GLY A 63 -18.22 -2.90 -17.78
N TRP A 64 -17.28 -2.32 -17.02
CA TRP A 64 -16.45 -1.22 -17.50
C TRP A 64 -15.60 -1.68 -18.69
N LYS A 65 -15.58 -0.85 -19.72
CA LYS A 65 -14.81 -1.02 -20.95
C LYS A 65 -14.01 0.25 -21.18
N PHE A 66 -12.75 0.08 -21.55
CA PHE A 66 -11.92 1.21 -21.92
C PHE A 66 -12.52 1.96 -23.12
N ASN A 67 -12.78 3.25 -22.96
CA ASN A 67 -13.15 4.16 -24.04
C ASN A 67 -12.06 5.23 -24.16
N ARG A 68 -11.38 5.26 -25.29
CA ARG A 68 -10.30 6.24 -25.53
C ARG A 68 -10.82 7.68 -25.54
N GLU A 69 -12.07 7.90 -25.93
CA GLU A 69 -12.65 9.24 -26.04
C GLU A 69 -12.87 9.88 -24.66
N GLU A 70 -13.16 9.08 -23.64
CA GLU A 70 -13.28 9.53 -22.24
C GLU A 70 -11.99 10.17 -21.70
N LEU A 71 -10.81 9.76 -22.20
CA LEU A 71 -9.52 10.35 -21.78
C LEU A 71 -9.35 11.81 -22.22
N HIS A 72 -10.10 12.24 -23.24
CA HIS A 72 -10.02 13.60 -23.78
C HIS A 72 -11.19 14.48 -23.35
N GLU A 73 -12.11 13.93 -22.53
CA GLU A 73 -13.21 14.67 -21.95
C GLU A 73 -12.68 15.58 -20.83
N ARG A 74 -12.09 16.72 -21.23
CA ARG A 74 -11.73 17.79 -20.30
C ARG A 74 -13.02 18.40 -19.75
N ARG A 75 -13.31 18.13 -18.49
CA ARG A 75 -14.24 18.93 -17.69
C ARG A 75 -13.53 20.15 -17.11
#